data_AF-A0A2N9JJQ5-F1
#
_entry.id   AF-A0A2N9JJQ5-F1
#
_cell.length_a   1.000
_cell.length_b   1.000
_cell.length_c   1.000
_cell.angle_alpha   90.00
_cell.angle_beta   90.00
_cell.angle_gamma   90.00
#
_symmetry.space_group_name_H-M   'P 1'
#
loop_
_entity.id
_entity.type
_entity.pdbx_description
1 polymer ?
#
loop_
_entity_poly.entity_id
_entity_poly.type
_entity_poly.pdbx_seq_one_letter_code
_entity_poly.pdbx_strand_id
1 'polypeptide(L)'
;MLPTSPARGLAAAVAAGTLALTGCSQAAVSAADLYTIGCPALDAVAASGSVAGKVALTGLEKLRDSGQVTGESRQFLDLAITYLKDPAKVPAESKKQIKAACKANGQELKNF
;
A
#
# COMPACT_ATOMS: atom_id res chain seq x y z
N MET A 1 -21.32 -27.50 -44.65
CA MET A 1 -21.12 -28.55 -43.64
C MET A 1 -20.66 -27.87 -42.35
N LEU A 2 -21.45 -27.91 -41.29
CA LEU A 2 -20.96 -27.82 -39.89
C LEU A 2 -20.28 -29.16 -39.54
N PRO A 3 -19.54 -29.33 -38.41
CA PRO A 3 -19.43 -28.48 -37.21
C PRO A 3 -17.97 -27.97 -37.03
N THR A 4 -17.42 -27.51 -35.89
CA THR A 4 -17.84 -27.50 -34.47
C THR A 4 -17.20 -26.33 -33.72
N SER A 5 -17.84 -25.81 -32.66
CA SER A 5 -17.15 -25.09 -31.57
C SER A 5 -16.97 -26.00 -30.35
N PRO A 6 -15.81 -26.04 -29.67
CA PRO A 6 -15.71 -26.52 -28.31
C PRO A 6 -15.77 -25.34 -27.33
N ALA A 7 -16.81 -25.29 -26.50
CA ALA A 7 -16.82 -24.40 -25.34
C ALA A 7 -15.77 -24.85 -24.32
N ARG A 8 -14.82 -23.96 -24.01
CA ARG A 8 -13.99 -23.95 -22.81
C ARG A 8 -13.97 -22.49 -22.34
N GLY A 9 -14.41 -22.13 -21.15
CA GLY A 9 -14.37 -22.88 -19.89
C GLY A 9 -13.50 -22.08 -18.93
N LEU A 10 -14.01 -21.75 -17.75
CA LEU A 10 -13.37 -20.81 -16.81
C LEU A 10 -11.89 -21.14 -16.53
N ALA A 11 -11.05 -20.12 -16.60
CA ALA A 11 -9.80 -20.03 -15.83
C ALA A 11 -9.36 -18.57 -15.69
N ALA A 12 -10.07 -17.79 -14.86
CA ALA A 12 -9.54 -16.52 -14.36
C ALA A 12 -8.41 -16.85 -13.36
N ALA A 13 -7.18 -17.02 -13.88
CA ALA A 13 -6.01 -17.28 -13.07
C ALA A 13 -5.62 -16.02 -12.29
N VAL A 14 -6.16 -15.87 -11.08
CA VAL A 14 -5.64 -14.93 -10.10
C VAL A 14 -4.24 -15.42 -9.69
N ALA A 15 -3.22 -14.87 -10.34
CA ALA A 15 -1.82 -15.16 -10.05
C ALA A 15 -1.45 -14.55 -8.68
N ALA A 16 -1.66 -15.33 -7.62
CA ALA A 16 -1.27 -14.96 -6.28
C ALA A 16 0.26 -14.97 -6.13
N GLY A 17 0.83 -13.78 -5.90
CA GLY A 17 2.00 -13.58 -5.04
C GLY A 17 3.29 -14.34 -5.37
N THR A 18 3.95 -14.02 -6.48
CA THR A 18 5.41 -14.17 -6.57
C THR A 18 6.08 -12.88 -6.07
N LEU A 19 6.68 -12.95 -4.88
CA LEU A 19 7.52 -11.89 -4.30
C LEU A 19 8.85 -11.76 -5.06
N ALA A 20 8.80 -11.22 -6.28
CA ALA A 20 9.97 -10.92 -7.08
C ALA A 20 10.46 -9.49 -6.82
N LEU A 21 11.27 -9.29 -5.76
CA LEU A 21 12.03 -8.03 -5.56
C LEU A 21 13.20 -7.86 -6.58
N THR A 22 13.23 -8.65 -7.65
CA THR A 22 14.27 -8.64 -8.67
C THR A 22 13.90 -7.76 -9.85
N GLY A 23 14.22 -6.46 -9.77
CA GLY A 23 14.48 -5.65 -10.96
C GLY A 23 13.30 -4.89 -11.58
N CYS A 24 12.40 -4.30 -10.79
CA CYS A 24 11.47 -3.29 -11.32
C CYS A 24 12.22 -1.98 -11.64
N SER A 25 12.72 -1.87 -12.87
CA SER A 25 13.35 -0.68 -13.45
C SER A 25 12.46 0.56 -13.34
N GLN A 26 12.71 1.40 -12.31
CA GLN A 26 12.12 2.73 -12.13
C GLN A 26 10.62 2.83 -12.46
N ALA A 27 9.84 1.80 -12.08
CA ALA A 27 8.40 1.88 -12.15
C ALA A 27 7.97 2.99 -11.18
N ALA A 28 7.28 4.02 -11.69
CA ALA A 28 6.73 5.09 -10.88
C ALA A 28 5.89 4.47 -9.77
N VAL A 29 6.36 4.55 -8.52
CA VAL A 29 5.71 3.92 -7.36
C VAL A 29 4.31 4.49 -7.28
N SER A 30 3.33 3.66 -7.63
CA SER A 30 1.98 4.11 -7.90
C SER A 30 1.23 4.37 -6.59
N ALA A 31 0.09 5.04 -6.69
CA ALA A 31 -0.82 5.15 -5.56
C ALA A 31 -1.28 3.78 -5.01
N ALA A 32 -1.21 2.69 -5.78
CA ALA A 32 -1.52 1.34 -5.29
C ALA A 32 -0.35 0.71 -4.48
N ASP A 33 0.90 0.96 -4.91
CA ASP A 33 2.10 0.52 -4.20
C ASP A 33 2.24 1.23 -2.84
N LEU A 34 1.78 2.49 -2.77
CA LEU A 34 1.65 3.29 -1.56
C LEU A 34 0.96 2.54 -0.41
N TYR A 35 -0.21 1.93 -0.69
CA TYR A 35 -0.97 1.19 0.30
C TYR A 35 -0.34 -0.17 0.58
N THR A 36 0.14 -0.85 -0.46
CA THR A 36 0.77 -2.18 -0.35
C THR A 36 2.06 -2.15 0.51
N ILE A 37 2.81 -1.06 0.48
CA ILE A 37 4.04 -0.86 1.28
C ILE A 37 3.72 -0.13 2.59
N GLY A 38 2.89 0.91 2.54
CA GLY A 38 2.60 1.79 3.67
C GLY A 38 1.73 1.13 4.75
N CYS A 39 0.66 0.43 4.37
CA CYS A 39 -0.28 -0.14 5.33
C CYS A 39 0.36 -1.23 6.22
N PRO A 40 1.15 -2.20 5.71
CA PRO A 40 1.87 -3.14 6.58
C PRO A 40 2.91 -2.47 7.49
N ALA A 41 3.56 -1.39 7.03
CA ALA A 41 4.52 -0.65 7.85
C ALA A 41 3.85 0.14 8.98
N LEU A 42 2.69 0.75 8.70
CA LEU A 42 1.84 1.40 9.68
C LEU A 42 1.39 0.40 10.76
N ASP A 43 0.95 -0.79 10.35
CA ASP A 43 0.55 -1.87 11.27
C ASP A 43 1.72 -2.36 12.13
N ALA A 44 2.92 -2.53 11.55
CA ALA A 44 4.12 -2.94 12.26
C ALA A 44 4.62 -1.89 13.27
N VAL A 45 4.50 -0.60 12.94
CA VAL A 45 4.79 0.50 13.89
C VAL A 45 3.75 0.55 14.99
N ALA A 46 2.46 0.38 14.68
CA ALA A 46 1.40 0.30 15.69
C ALA A 46 1.62 -0.85 16.68
N ALA A 47 2.02 -2.02 16.17
CA ALA A 47 2.26 -3.22 16.97
C ALA A 47 3.53 -3.14 17.85
N SER A 48 4.59 -2.46 17.40
CA SER A 48 5.93 -2.67 17.99
C SER A 48 6.94 -1.52 17.84
N GLY A 49 6.56 -0.38 17.24
CA GLY A 49 7.52 0.70 16.91
C GLY A 49 8.59 0.26 15.90
N SER A 50 8.25 -0.70 15.03
CA SER A 50 9.22 -1.52 14.29
C SER A 50 10.18 -0.76 13.37
N VAL A 51 11.41 -1.26 13.23
CA VAL A 51 12.41 -0.75 12.27
C VAL A 51 11.99 -0.88 10.80
N ALA A 52 11.09 -1.83 10.49
CA ALA A 52 10.45 -1.91 9.17
C ALA A 52 9.71 -0.60 8.82
N GLY A 53 9.13 0.07 9.83
CA GLY A 53 8.53 1.39 9.71
C GLY A 53 9.51 2.48 9.28
N LYS A 54 10.79 2.42 9.68
CA LYS A 54 11.82 3.39 9.25
C LYS A 54 12.23 3.22 7.78
N VAL A 55 12.26 1.98 7.30
CA VAL A 55 12.55 1.67 5.88
C VAL A 55 11.39 2.15 5.01
N ALA A 56 10.15 1.81 5.39
CA ALA A 56 8.95 2.29 4.72
C ALA A 56 8.84 3.82 4.76
N LEU A 57 9.09 4.45 5.93
CA LEU A 57 9.13 5.90 6.08
C LEU A 57 10.07 6.55 5.06
N THR A 58 11.32 6.08 4.96
CA THR A 58 12.30 6.60 3.99
C THR A 58 11.81 6.47 2.54
N GLY A 59 11.14 5.37 2.20
CA GLY A 59 10.56 5.16 0.87
C GLY A 59 9.38 6.09 0.59
N LEU A 60 8.47 6.24 1.55
CA LEU A 60 7.31 7.12 1.49
C LEU A 60 7.73 8.60 1.43
N GLU A 61 8.74 9.03 2.17
CA GLU A 61 9.28 10.39 2.08
C GLU A 61 9.86 10.69 0.69
N LYS A 62 10.68 9.79 0.13
CA LYS A 62 11.15 9.92 -1.25
C LYS A 62 10.02 9.99 -2.26
N LEU A 63 8.94 9.24 -2.05
CA LEU A 63 7.76 9.27 -2.91
C LEU A 63 7.00 10.60 -2.81
N ARG A 64 6.81 11.15 -1.61
CA ARG A 64 6.24 12.49 -1.37
C ARG A 64 7.08 13.55 -2.10
N ASP A 65 8.40 13.49 -1.92
CA ASP A 65 9.33 14.49 -2.46
C ASP A 65 9.50 14.37 -3.98
N SER A 66 9.23 13.19 -4.57
CA SER A 66 9.22 12.99 -6.03
C SER A 66 8.06 13.68 -6.77
N GLY A 67 7.04 14.16 -6.05
CA GLY A 67 5.86 14.80 -6.66
C GLY A 67 4.90 13.87 -7.42
N GLN A 68 5.25 12.59 -7.60
CA GLN A 68 4.45 11.63 -8.38
C GLN A 68 3.08 11.31 -7.77
N VAL A 69 2.92 11.51 -6.46
CA VAL A 69 1.65 11.28 -5.75
C VAL A 69 0.95 12.60 -5.47
N THR A 70 -0.31 12.70 -5.87
CA THR A 70 -1.18 13.89 -5.79
C THR A 70 -2.58 13.52 -5.22
N GLY A 71 -3.44 14.52 -5.00
CA GLY A 71 -4.82 14.31 -4.54
C GLY A 71 -4.93 13.62 -3.17
N GLU A 72 -5.96 12.79 -2.96
CA GLU A 72 -6.17 12.02 -1.73
C GLU A 72 -5.00 11.10 -1.39
N SER A 73 -4.31 10.55 -2.38
CA SER A 73 -3.14 9.69 -2.15
C SER A 73 -1.97 10.47 -1.57
N ARG A 74 -1.86 11.78 -1.84
CA ARG A 74 -0.89 12.68 -1.18
C ARG A 74 -1.25 12.84 0.30
N GLN A 75 -2.53 13.07 0.60
CA GLN A 75 -3.01 13.27 1.97
C GLN A 75 -2.79 12.01 2.81
N PHE A 76 -3.10 10.83 2.27
CA PHE A 76 -2.76 9.55 2.91
C PHE A 76 -1.24 9.40 3.13
N LEU A 77 -0.42 9.75 2.13
CA LEU A 77 1.03 9.66 2.21
C LEU A 77 1.60 10.54 3.34
N ASP A 78 1.20 11.81 3.42
CA ASP A 78 1.65 12.72 4.46
C ASP A 78 1.16 12.30 5.86
N LEU A 79 -0.06 11.75 5.97
CA LEU A 79 -0.58 11.16 7.21
C LEU A 79 0.20 9.89 7.62
N ALA A 80 0.52 9.02 6.66
CA ALA A 80 1.29 7.79 6.90
C ALA A 80 2.73 8.12 7.35
N ILE A 81 3.40 9.05 6.68
CA ILE A 81 4.72 9.58 7.09
C ILE A 81 4.65 10.15 8.50
N THR A 82 3.62 10.93 8.82
CA THR A 82 3.44 11.52 10.16
C THR A 82 3.28 10.43 11.21
N TYR A 83 2.46 9.41 10.96
CA TYR A 83 2.28 8.27 11.88
C TYR A 83 3.58 7.49 12.11
N LEU A 84 4.32 7.18 11.03
CA LEU A 84 5.57 6.42 11.11
C LEU A 84 6.70 7.19 11.83
N LYS A 85 6.67 8.53 11.80
CA LYS A 85 7.57 9.38 12.59
C LYS A 85 7.14 9.51 14.04
N ASP A 86 5.84 9.75 14.27
CA ASP A 86 5.28 10.01 15.59
C ASP A 86 3.77 9.68 15.60
N PRO A 87 3.39 8.47 16.05
CA PRO A 87 1.98 8.04 16.06
C PRO A 87 1.14 8.78 17.11
N ALA A 88 1.73 9.60 17.99
CA ALA A 88 1.00 10.46 18.92
C ALA A 88 0.59 11.80 18.26
N LYS A 89 1.29 12.25 17.20
CA LYS A 89 0.92 13.46 16.45
C LYS A 89 -0.26 13.27 15.49
N VAL A 90 -0.62 12.03 15.15
CA VAL A 90 -1.78 11.75 14.27
C VAL A 90 -3.05 11.67 15.11
N PRO A 91 -4.05 12.56 14.90
CA PRO A 91 -5.29 12.54 15.67
C PRO A 91 -6.11 11.28 15.36
N ALA A 92 -6.95 10.86 16.32
CA ALA A 92 -7.74 9.63 16.21
C ALA A 92 -8.67 9.59 14.99
N GLU A 93 -9.11 10.74 14.48
CA GLU A 93 -9.94 10.86 13.28
C GLU A 93 -9.11 10.52 12.02
N SER A 94 -7.93 11.11 11.85
CA SER A 94 -6.99 10.72 10.78
C SER A 94 -6.52 9.26 10.87
N LYS A 95 -6.43 8.67 12.08
CA LYS A 95 -6.18 7.22 12.20
C LYS A 95 -7.33 6.37 11.61
N LYS A 96 -8.59 6.79 11.79
CA LYS A 96 -9.74 6.15 11.11
C LYS A 96 -9.65 6.29 9.59
N GLN A 97 -9.25 7.46 9.08
CA GLN A 97 -9.05 7.70 7.65
C GLN A 97 -7.95 6.78 7.08
N ILE A 98 -6.79 6.67 7.74
CA ILE A 98 -5.72 5.74 7.36
C ILE A 98 -6.25 4.30 7.32
N LYS A 99 -6.96 3.85 8.38
CA LYS A 99 -7.51 2.49 8.46
C LYS A 99 -8.56 2.21 7.40
N ALA A 100 -9.40 3.19 7.07
CA ALA A 100 -10.39 3.11 6.00
C ALA A 100 -9.74 3.04 4.61
N ALA A 101 -8.74 3.89 4.33
CA ALA A 101 -8.01 3.91 3.06
C ALA A 101 -7.24 2.60 2.84
N CYS A 102 -6.55 2.11 3.87
CA CYS A 102 -5.87 0.81 3.83
C CYS A 102 -6.87 -0.34 3.55
N LYS A 103 -8.01 -0.38 4.26
CA LYS A 103 -9.06 -1.38 4.01
C LYS A 103 -9.68 -1.29 2.61
N ALA A 104 -9.93 -0.08 2.10
CA ALA A 104 -10.46 0.14 0.76
C ALA A 104 -9.51 -0.37 -0.35
N ASN A 105 -8.20 -0.37 -0.08
CA ASN A 105 -7.17 -0.92 -0.96
C ASN A 105 -6.77 -2.37 -0.62
N GLY A 106 -7.61 -3.10 0.13
CA GLY A 106 -7.42 -4.53 0.45
C GLY A 106 -6.35 -4.83 1.51
N GLN A 107 -5.78 -3.81 2.16
CA GLN A 107 -4.74 -3.92 3.19
C GLN A 107 -5.36 -3.71 4.58
N GLU A 108 -5.97 -4.73 5.18
CA GLU A 108 -6.60 -4.56 6.51
C GLU A 108 -5.56 -4.48 7.64
N LEU A 109 -5.58 -3.37 8.38
CA LEU A 109 -4.71 -3.13 9.53
C LEU A 109 -5.24 -3.84 10.79
N LYS A 110 -4.42 -4.73 11.37
CA LYS A 110 -4.76 -5.59 12.51
C LYS A 110 -4.41 -4.97 13.86
N ASN A 111 -3.30 -4.22 13.92
CA ASN A 111 -2.70 -3.68 15.13
C ASN A 111 -2.84 -2.14 15.26
N PHE A 112 -3.46 -1.49 14.27
CA PHE A 112 -3.55 -0.03 14.11
C PHE A 112 -4.84 0.61 14.65
#